data_AF-A0A842WQW3-F1
#
_entry.id   AF-A0A842WQW3-F1
#
_cell.length_a   1.000
_cell.length_b   1.000
_cell.length_c   1.000
_cell.angle_alpha   90.00
_cell.angle_beta   90.00
_cell.angle_gamma   90.00
#
_symmetry.space_group_name_H-M   'P 1'
#
loop_
_entity.id
_entity.type
_entity.pdbx_description
1 polymer ?
#
loop_
_entity_poly.entity_id
_entity_poly.type
_entity_poly.pdbx_seq_one_letter_code
_entity_poly.pdbx_strand_id
1 'polypeptide(L)'
;MLQVEIPILHWDGKESIKTYDIDAIEIKIQIPYATKIDLSTLSSFSQLEKIQIINNKILTELDLSPISSCSHLRTLTIVGNDQIQKLDLKPLSALPKLHSIQIRNLASLKELDLRRLSDCKSLREFEVWINEDIKLQSLKDIARCIQLTSLVLGGNTHDLDLSALKILDNLQELRISQNWRITSLVLFPFLSAFRLRKLVVYRNDRLQDFDLNLEGLEESLEEMQISYNRMLETIDLKSLATLTQLKKFRLIRNTKLRKIDLSPLSFCSKLNDIEISENTRLRRVDLLPLLDIPIDSIDISYASTILSEESIFKKYPHWNRHISHYDKILGLYNITTIRKLVEILKDYEPCSWKVSFLTNNMTRNYDIPGIGILDIEIQDLEELLTCDNLSEVQHQVFSLYSKQIKSERTTILADIDELALTEIAAIIPTILRLRGKEIKHIKVKKTDGGKINLGPLICTAWGFQICSALGTGQFVTMKDFDRIRFEIEKLGGTITVHETGRVPYPEHISTSLQRYILKLVRDSRLREKLFQSKL
;
A
#
# COMPACT_ATOMS: atom_id res chain seq x y z
N MET A 1 15.84 -47.54 -28.15
CA MET A 1 14.73 -46.57 -28.07
C MET A 1 13.43 -47.34 -28.14
N LEU A 2 12.56 -47.17 -27.15
CA LEU A 2 11.18 -47.67 -27.25
C LEU A 2 10.41 -46.66 -28.09
N GLN A 3 9.73 -47.12 -29.14
CA GLN A 3 8.89 -46.25 -29.96
C GLN A 3 7.44 -46.40 -29.53
N VAL A 4 6.73 -45.27 -29.46
CA VAL A 4 5.28 -45.26 -29.34
C VAL A 4 4.66 -44.67 -30.57
N GLU A 5 3.68 -45.39 -31.10
CA GLU A 5 2.89 -44.99 -32.25
C GLU A 5 1.59 -44.37 -31.74
N ILE A 6 1.31 -43.13 -32.13
CA ILE A 6 0.11 -42.39 -31.75
C ILE A 6 -0.75 -42.21 -33.00
N PRO A 7 -1.87 -42.94 -33.15
CA PRO A 7 -2.82 -42.70 -34.21
C PRO A 7 -3.45 -41.31 -34.10
N ILE A 8 -3.59 -40.63 -35.23
CA ILE A 8 -4.19 -39.28 -35.31
C ILE A 8 -5.17 -39.17 -36.47
N LEU A 9 -6.21 -38.36 -36.25
CA LEU A 9 -7.12 -37.88 -37.29
C LEU A 9 -6.78 -36.43 -37.61
N HIS A 10 -6.56 -36.14 -38.89
CA HIS A 10 -6.32 -34.79 -39.40
C HIS A 10 -7.61 -34.01 -39.57
N TRP A 11 -7.50 -32.69 -39.71
CA TRP A 11 -8.64 -31.83 -40.01
C TRP A 11 -9.32 -32.11 -41.36
N ASP A 12 -8.58 -32.68 -42.32
CA ASP A 12 -9.09 -33.06 -43.64
C ASP A 12 -9.69 -34.49 -43.66
N GLY A 13 -9.80 -35.13 -42.49
CA GLY A 13 -10.34 -36.48 -42.34
C GLY A 13 -9.36 -37.61 -42.65
N LYS A 14 -8.11 -37.31 -43.00
CA LYS A 14 -7.07 -38.35 -43.17
C LYS A 14 -6.64 -38.92 -41.83
N GLU A 15 -6.30 -40.20 -41.82
CA GLU A 15 -5.67 -40.86 -40.67
C GLU A 15 -4.17 -41.03 -40.92
N SER A 16 -3.38 -40.94 -39.86
CA SER A 16 -1.94 -41.27 -39.91
C SER A 16 -1.44 -41.67 -38.53
N ILE A 17 -0.21 -42.17 -38.46
CA ILE A 17 0.45 -42.52 -37.21
C ILE A 17 1.64 -41.58 -36.99
N LYS A 18 1.75 -41.03 -35.78
CA LYS A 18 2.92 -40.28 -35.35
C LYS A 18 3.75 -41.11 -34.37
N THR A 19 4.98 -41.41 -34.76
CA THR A 19 5.93 -42.15 -33.91
C THR A 19 6.71 -41.18 -33.02
N TYR A 20 6.86 -41.53 -31.75
CA TYR A 20 7.69 -40.84 -30.77
C TYR A 20 8.72 -41.80 -30.18
N ASP A 21 9.97 -41.37 -30.12
CA ASP A 21 11.02 -42.10 -29.40
C ASP A 21 10.89 -41.79 -27.90
N ILE A 22 10.63 -42.82 -27.09
CA ILE A 22 10.57 -42.76 -25.63
C ILE A 22 11.94 -43.16 -25.09
N ASP A 23 12.89 -42.22 -25.16
CA ASP A 23 14.21 -42.39 -24.56
C ASP A 23 14.31 -41.84 -23.13
N ALA A 24 13.25 -41.22 -22.60
CA ALA A 24 13.37 -40.35 -21.43
C ALA A 24 12.23 -40.44 -20.39
N ILE A 25 11.50 -41.57 -20.28
CA ILE A 25 10.31 -41.73 -19.38
C ILE A 25 9.28 -40.59 -19.51
N GLU A 26 9.40 -39.79 -20.57
CA GLU A 26 8.63 -38.61 -20.88
C GLU A 26 8.16 -38.72 -22.33
N ILE A 27 6.92 -38.32 -22.57
CA ILE A 27 6.39 -38.12 -23.90
C ILE A 27 5.81 -36.73 -24.05
N LYS A 28 6.16 -36.06 -25.15
CA LYS A 28 5.62 -34.76 -25.54
C LYS A 28 4.85 -34.87 -26.86
N ILE A 29 3.53 -34.82 -26.75
CA ILE A 29 2.58 -34.87 -27.85
C ILE A 29 2.24 -33.45 -28.29
N GLN A 30 2.72 -33.08 -29.47
CA GLN A 30 2.46 -31.80 -30.14
C GLN A 30 2.22 -32.05 -31.63
N ILE A 31 0.95 -32.01 -32.01
CA ILE A 31 0.41 -32.33 -33.33
C ILE A 31 -0.65 -31.27 -33.68
N PRO A 32 -0.23 -30.05 -34.08
CA PRO A 32 -1.14 -28.89 -34.20
C PRO A 32 -2.28 -29.03 -35.22
N TYR A 33 -2.17 -30.01 -36.12
CA TYR A 33 -3.09 -30.27 -37.23
C TYR A 33 -4.00 -31.49 -36.99
N ALA A 34 -3.90 -32.15 -35.83
CA ALA A 34 -4.78 -33.27 -35.47
C ALA A 34 -6.04 -32.78 -34.76
N THR A 35 -7.20 -33.24 -35.23
CA THR A 35 -8.51 -33.03 -34.58
C THR A 35 -8.80 -34.07 -33.51
N LYS A 36 -8.20 -35.27 -33.63
CA LYS A 36 -8.26 -36.36 -32.66
C LYS A 36 -6.88 -37.00 -32.50
N ILE A 37 -6.54 -37.36 -31.26
CA ILE A 37 -5.31 -38.07 -30.89
C ILE A 37 -5.73 -39.29 -30.07
N ASP A 38 -5.32 -40.48 -30.49
CA ASP A 38 -5.55 -41.72 -29.74
C ASP A 38 -4.36 -42.02 -28.82
N LEU A 39 -4.60 -41.98 -27.50
CA LEU A 39 -3.59 -42.28 -26.48
C LEU A 39 -3.56 -43.76 -26.08
N SER A 40 -4.35 -44.63 -26.71
CA SER A 40 -4.48 -46.05 -26.36
C SER A 40 -3.15 -46.77 -26.21
N THR A 41 -2.18 -46.46 -27.06
CA THR A 41 -0.83 -47.06 -27.04
C THR A 41 -0.02 -46.69 -25.80
N LEU A 42 -0.33 -45.58 -25.11
CA LEU A 42 0.32 -45.21 -23.84
C LEU A 42 0.05 -46.20 -22.71
N SER A 43 -1.04 -46.97 -22.79
CA SER A 43 -1.40 -47.94 -21.75
C SER A 43 -0.35 -49.04 -21.53
N SER A 44 0.48 -49.30 -22.54
CA SER A 44 1.59 -50.27 -22.49
C SER A 44 2.87 -49.72 -21.84
N PHE A 45 2.94 -48.41 -21.56
CA PHE A 45 4.14 -47.73 -21.07
C PHE A 45 4.02 -47.32 -19.59
N SER A 46 3.91 -48.32 -18.71
CA SER A 46 3.73 -48.14 -17.26
C SER A 46 4.85 -47.37 -16.54
N GLN A 47 6.00 -47.19 -17.20
CA GLN A 47 7.18 -46.48 -16.71
C GLN A 47 7.19 -44.99 -17.05
N LEU A 48 6.22 -44.48 -17.82
CA LEU A 48 6.12 -43.05 -18.11
C LEU A 48 5.96 -42.26 -16.80
N GLU A 49 6.87 -41.32 -16.56
CA GLU A 49 6.83 -40.39 -15.44
C GLU A 49 6.24 -39.03 -15.83
N LYS A 50 6.30 -38.66 -17.12
CA LYS A 50 5.80 -37.36 -17.58
C LYS A 50 5.09 -37.44 -18.93
N ILE A 51 3.91 -36.84 -18.99
CA ILE A 51 3.13 -36.72 -20.23
C ILE A 51 2.83 -35.24 -20.46
N GLN A 52 3.20 -34.74 -21.64
CA GLN A 52 2.88 -33.39 -22.09
C GLN A 52 2.05 -33.44 -23.37
N ILE A 53 0.87 -32.82 -23.34
CA ILE A 53 -0.05 -32.71 -24.48
C ILE A 53 -0.21 -31.23 -24.75
N ILE A 54 0.60 -30.72 -25.67
CA ILE A 54 0.78 -29.27 -25.82
C ILE A 54 0.57 -28.78 -27.24
N ASN A 55 -0.03 -27.60 -27.36
CA ASN A 55 -0.22 -26.86 -28.61
C ASN A 55 -0.93 -27.65 -29.72
N ASN A 56 -1.86 -28.55 -29.36
CA ASN A 56 -2.74 -29.23 -30.31
C ASN A 56 -3.97 -28.35 -30.54
N LYS A 57 -3.77 -27.24 -31.25
CA LYS A 57 -4.72 -26.11 -31.29
C LYS A 57 -6.11 -26.46 -31.80
N ILE A 58 -6.24 -27.51 -32.63
CA ILE A 58 -7.53 -27.93 -33.22
C ILE A 58 -8.05 -29.25 -32.64
N LEU A 59 -7.40 -29.79 -31.60
CA LEU A 59 -7.85 -30.99 -30.90
C LEU A 59 -9.17 -30.70 -30.17
N THR A 60 -10.23 -31.42 -30.53
CA THR A 60 -11.58 -31.15 -30.01
C THR A 60 -11.93 -32.00 -28.78
N GLU A 61 -11.32 -33.17 -28.66
CA GLU A 61 -11.53 -34.13 -27.58
C GLU A 61 -10.21 -34.72 -27.10
N LEU A 62 -10.17 -35.10 -25.81
CA LEU A 62 -9.01 -35.76 -25.22
C LEU A 62 -9.46 -36.81 -24.20
N ASP A 63 -9.25 -38.08 -24.52
CA ASP A 63 -9.50 -39.19 -23.61
C ASP A 63 -8.24 -39.50 -22.80
N LEU A 64 -8.32 -39.31 -21.48
CA LEU A 64 -7.24 -39.63 -20.54
C LEU A 64 -7.32 -41.07 -20.01
N SER A 65 -8.32 -41.87 -20.37
CA SER A 65 -8.46 -43.25 -19.88
C SER A 65 -7.21 -44.10 -20.10
N PRO A 66 -6.51 -44.04 -21.24
CA PRO A 66 -5.30 -44.82 -21.47
C PRO A 66 -4.13 -44.52 -20.52
N ILE A 67 -4.05 -43.28 -19.99
CA ILE A 67 -2.95 -42.89 -19.10
C ILE A 67 -3.12 -43.42 -17.67
N SER A 68 -4.29 -43.99 -17.31
CA SER A 68 -4.53 -44.59 -15.99
C SER A 68 -3.63 -45.81 -15.70
N SER A 69 -3.12 -46.48 -16.74
CA SER A 69 -2.15 -47.58 -16.63
C SER A 69 -0.71 -47.12 -16.37
N CYS A 70 -0.42 -45.82 -16.52
CA CYS A 70 0.90 -45.25 -16.31
C CYS A 70 1.20 -45.07 -14.81
N SER A 71 1.36 -46.17 -14.06
CA SER A 71 1.50 -46.16 -12.60
C SER A 71 2.69 -45.33 -12.06
N HIS A 72 3.67 -45.01 -12.92
CA HIS A 72 4.81 -44.16 -12.60
C HIS A 72 4.60 -42.68 -12.90
N LEU A 73 3.45 -42.29 -13.47
CA LEU A 73 3.20 -40.92 -13.90
C LEU A 73 3.24 -39.95 -12.71
N ARG A 74 4.13 -38.96 -12.80
CA ARG A 74 4.33 -37.90 -11.82
C ARG A 74 3.78 -36.57 -12.27
N THR A 75 3.87 -36.29 -13.58
CA THR A 75 3.53 -34.99 -14.14
C THR A 75 2.65 -35.14 -15.37
N LEU A 76 1.50 -34.46 -15.35
CA LEU A 76 0.63 -34.31 -16.50
C LEU A 76 0.52 -32.82 -16.87
N THR A 77 0.85 -32.50 -18.12
CA THR A 77 0.77 -31.13 -18.66
C THR A 77 -0.15 -31.11 -19.87
N ILE A 78 -1.22 -30.32 -19.81
CA ILE A 78 -2.18 -30.09 -20.90
C ILE A 78 -2.23 -28.59 -21.16
N VAL A 79 -1.60 -28.12 -22.25
CA VAL A 79 -1.42 -26.68 -22.51
C VAL A 79 -1.70 -26.31 -23.96
N GLY A 80 -2.53 -25.30 -24.20
CA GLY A 80 -2.70 -24.73 -25.55
C GLY A 80 -3.47 -25.64 -26.50
N ASN A 81 -4.45 -26.39 -25.97
CA ASN A 81 -5.37 -27.23 -26.74
C ASN A 81 -6.75 -26.54 -26.78
N ASP A 82 -6.80 -25.41 -27.49
CA ASP A 82 -7.85 -24.40 -27.35
C ASP A 82 -9.28 -24.87 -27.68
N GLN A 83 -9.43 -25.93 -28.48
CA GLN A 83 -10.73 -26.46 -28.93
C GLN A 83 -11.31 -27.56 -28.03
N ILE A 84 -10.58 -27.98 -26.98
CA ILE A 84 -11.11 -28.95 -26.01
C ILE A 84 -12.24 -28.29 -25.20
N GLN A 85 -13.44 -28.84 -25.29
CA GLN A 85 -14.63 -28.31 -24.59
C GLN A 85 -14.91 -29.00 -23.25
N LYS A 86 -14.45 -30.25 -23.09
CA LYS A 86 -14.64 -31.07 -21.90
C LYS A 86 -13.37 -31.85 -21.61
N LEU A 87 -13.05 -32.02 -20.33
CA LEU A 87 -11.90 -32.78 -19.88
C LEU A 87 -12.29 -33.60 -18.64
N ASP A 88 -12.27 -34.93 -18.77
CA ASP A 88 -12.53 -35.83 -17.65
C ASP A 88 -11.23 -36.13 -16.90
N LEU A 89 -11.19 -35.76 -15.62
CA LEU A 89 -10.04 -36.01 -14.73
C LEU A 89 -10.15 -37.33 -13.97
N LYS A 90 -11.23 -38.11 -14.13
CA LYS A 90 -11.41 -39.41 -13.46
C LYS A 90 -10.24 -40.37 -13.65
N PRO A 91 -9.59 -40.49 -14.83
CA PRO A 91 -8.47 -41.40 -15.01
C PRO A 91 -7.27 -41.10 -14.10
N LEU A 92 -7.15 -39.86 -13.59
CA LEU A 92 -6.03 -39.43 -12.76
C LEU A 92 -6.08 -39.99 -11.34
N SER A 93 -7.27 -40.36 -10.82
CA SER A 93 -7.41 -40.88 -9.46
C SER A 93 -6.75 -42.25 -9.26
N ALA A 94 -6.48 -42.98 -10.34
CA ALA A 94 -5.80 -44.25 -10.31
C ALA A 94 -4.27 -44.14 -10.22
N LEU A 95 -3.71 -42.92 -10.28
CA LEU A 95 -2.27 -42.69 -10.40
C LEU A 95 -1.62 -42.40 -9.02
N PRO A 96 -0.97 -43.40 -8.38
CA PRO A 96 -0.50 -43.26 -7.00
C PRO A 96 0.68 -42.31 -6.85
N LYS A 97 1.43 -42.06 -7.95
CA LYS A 97 2.62 -41.21 -7.98
C LYS A 97 2.36 -39.87 -8.66
N LEU A 98 1.12 -39.48 -8.93
CA LEU A 98 0.85 -38.20 -9.58
C LEU A 98 1.06 -37.05 -8.58
N HIS A 99 2.04 -36.18 -8.86
CA HIS A 99 2.42 -35.07 -7.98
C HIS A 99 2.11 -33.70 -8.61
N SER A 100 2.08 -33.57 -9.93
CA SER A 100 1.87 -32.28 -10.61
C SER A 100 0.88 -32.39 -11.78
N ILE A 101 -0.13 -31.53 -11.77
CA ILE A 101 -1.11 -31.38 -12.87
C ILE A 101 -1.13 -29.92 -13.30
N GLN A 102 -0.90 -29.69 -14.58
CA GLN A 102 -0.95 -28.36 -15.18
C GLN A 102 -1.93 -28.34 -16.35
N ILE A 103 -2.98 -27.54 -16.23
CA ILE A 103 -4.01 -27.34 -17.26
C ILE A 103 -4.05 -25.85 -17.61
N ARG A 104 -3.55 -25.47 -18.78
CA ARG A 104 -3.49 -24.06 -19.19
C ARG A 104 -3.98 -23.84 -20.60
N ASN A 105 -4.48 -22.65 -20.89
CA ASN A 105 -4.85 -22.21 -22.25
C ASN A 105 -5.74 -23.25 -22.97
N LEU A 106 -6.91 -23.55 -22.40
CA LEU A 106 -7.98 -24.34 -23.03
C LEU A 106 -9.18 -23.42 -23.24
N ALA A 107 -9.12 -22.55 -24.25
CA ALA A 107 -10.08 -21.44 -24.44
C ALA A 107 -11.56 -21.89 -24.49
N SER A 108 -11.82 -23.07 -25.04
CA SER A 108 -13.18 -23.63 -25.18
C SER A 108 -13.66 -24.41 -23.95
N LEU A 109 -12.80 -24.67 -22.96
CA LEU A 109 -13.16 -25.40 -21.74
C LEU A 109 -13.96 -24.48 -20.80
N LYS A 110 -15.26 -24.72 -20.68
CA LYS A 110 -16.17 -23.87 -19.88
C LYS A 110 -16.34 -24.34 -18.44
N GLU A 111 -16.10 -25.61 -18.18
CA GLU A 111 -16.20 -26.19 -16.84
C GLU A 111 -15.10 -27.23 -16.61
N LEU A 112 -14.68 -27.37 -15.36
CA LEU A 112 -13.78 -28.43 -14.94
C LEU A 112 -14.22 -28.98 -13.58
N ASP A 113 -14.50 -30.28 -13.57
CA ASP A 113 -14.88 -31.03 -12.38
C ASP A 113 -13.64 -31.47 -11.61
N LEU A 114 -13.53 -31.02 -10.36
CA LEU A 114 -12.37 -31.28 -9.49
C LEU A 114 -12.61 -32.45 -8.53
N ARG A 115 -13.82 -33.05 -8.50
CA ARG A 115 -14.19 -34.08 -7.51
C ARG A 115 -13.22 -35.26 -7.46
N ARG A 116 -12.76 -35.70 -8.63
CA ARG A 116 -11.86 -36.85 -8.78
C ARG A 116 -10.43 -36.57 -8.35
N LEU A 117 -10.03 -35.30 -8.26
CA LEU A 117 -8.70 -34.94 -7.77
C LEU A 117 -8.54 -35.22 -6.27
N SER A 118 -9.65 -35.28 -5.52
CA SER A 118 -9.60 -35.61 -4.09
C SER A 118 -9.01 -37.00 -3.79
N ASP A 119 -8.98 -37.89 -4.78
CA ASP A 119 -8.38 -39.22 -4.69
C ASP A 119 -6.86 -39.22 -4.98
N CYS A 120 -6.33 -38.14 -5.60
CA CYS A 120 -4.91 -37.97 -5.92
C CYS A 120 -4.10 -37.59 -4.67
N LYS A 121 -3.90 -38.52 -3.73
CA LYS A 121 -3.28 -38.26 -2.42
C LYS A 121 -1.83 -37.76 -2.47
N SER A 122 -1.13 -38.03 -3.56
CA SER A 122 0.25 -37.61 -3.79
C SER A 122 0.37 -36.22 -4.46
N LEU A 123 -0.75 -35.58 -4.80
CA LEU A 123 -0.75 -34.31 -5.52
C LEU A 123 -0.13 -33.19 -4.66
N ARG A 124 0.92 -32.54 -5.21
CA ARG A 124 1.67 -31.44 -4.60
C ARG A 124 1.47 -30.12 -5.34
N GLU A 125 1.27 -30.19 -6.65
CA GLU A 125 1.11 -29.01 -7.49
C GLU A 125 -0.16 -29.17 -8.34
N PHE A 126 -1.04 -28.18 -8.22
CA PHE A 126 -2.21 -28.09 -9.08
C PHE A 126 -2.29 -26.69 -9.68
N GLU A 127 -2.33 -26.65 -11.00
CA GLU A 127 -2.47 -25.42 -11.74
C GLU A 127 -3.57 -25.52 -12.78
N VAL A 128 -4.53 -24.60 -12.67
CA VAL A 128 -5.49 -24.32 -13.72
C VAL A 128 -5.41 -22.85 -14.05
N TRP A 129 -5.10 -22.55 -15.31
CA TRP A 129 -5.08 -21.18 -15.82
C TRP A 129 -5.64 -21.11 -17.24
N ILE A 130 -6.90 -20.67 -17.35
CA ILE A 130 -7.62 -20.55 -18.62
C ILE A 130 -7.70 -19.06 -19.00
N ASN A 131 -7.38 -18.72 -20.25
CA ASN A 131 -7.42 -17.32 -20.73
C ASN A 131 -8.84 -16.82 -21.04
N GLU A 132 -9.83 -17.68 -20.84
CA GLU A 132 -11.24 -17.47 -21.12
C GLU A 132 -12.08 -17.83 -19.89
N ASP A 133 -13.39 -17.70 -20.02
CA ASP A 133 -14.34 -18.06 -18.98
C ASP A 133 -14.28 -19.56 -18.62
N ILE A 134 -13.75 -19.92 -17.44
CA ILE A 134 -13.94 -21.25 -16.84
C ILE A 134 -14.72 -21.18 -15.52
N LYS A 135 -15.64 -22.14 -15.34
CA LYS A 135 -16.26 -22.45 -14.05
C LYS A 135 -15.56 -23.65 -13.43
N LEU A 136 -14.70 -23.40 -12.46
CA LEU A 136 -14.23 -24.46 -11.58
C LEU A 136 -15.35 -24.91 -10.65
N GLN A 137 -15.53 -26.23 -10.51
CA GLN A 137 -16.34 -26.77 -9.42
C GLN A 137 -15.66 -26.51 -8.07
N SER A 138 -16.39 -26.74 -6.97
CA SER A 138 -15.99 -26.37 -5.61
C SER A 138 -14.53 -26.73 -5.26
N LEU A 139 -13.79 -25.79 -4.65
CA LEU A 139 -12.43 -26.03 -4.15
C LEU A 139 -12.37 -27.02 -2.97
N LYS A 140 -13.53 -27.44 -2.43
CA LYS A 140 -13.62 -28.46 -1.35
C LYS A 140 -12.97 -29.78 -1.72
N ASP A 141 -12.98 -30.15 -2.99
CA ASP A 141 -12.37 -31.41 -3.43
C ASP A 141 -10.84 -31.30 -3.53
N ILE A 142 -10.33 -30.15 -3.99
CA ILE A 142 -8.89 -29.82 -3.98
C ILE A 142 -8.35 -29.76 -2.55
N ALA A 143 -9.14 -29.26 -1.60
CA ALA A 143 -8.75 -29.20 -0.20
C ALA A 143 -8.45 -30.57 0.44
N ARG A 144 -8.88 -31.68 -0.19
CA ARG A 144 -8.56 -33.05 0.26
C ARG A 144 -7.17 -33.53 -0.19
N CYS A 145 -6.50 -32.80 -1.07
CA CYS A 145 -5.12 -33.05 -1.49
C CYS A 145 -4.15 -32.42 -0.48
N ILE A 146 -4.09 -32.98 0.74
CA ILE A 146 -3.36 -32.41 1.89
C ILE A 146 -1.83 -32.27 1.70
N GLN A 147 -1.28 -32.86 0.64
CA GLN A 147 0.14 -32.75 0.26
C GLN A 147 0.40 -31.56 -0.69
N LEU A 148 -0.63 -30.79 -1.06
CA LEU A 148 -0.50 -29.62 -1.92
C LEU A 148 0.46 -28.60 -1.31
N THR A 149 1.48 -28.24 -2.10
CA THR A 149 2.46 -27.19 -1.80
C THR A 149 2.31 -25.98 -2.71
N SER A 150 1.73 -26.15 -3.91
CA SER A 150 1.47 -25.03 -4.84
C SER A 150 0.09 -25.15 -5.48
N LEU A 151 -0.66 -24.05 -5.42
CA LEU A 151 -1.99 -23.94 -6.02
C LEU A 151 -2.08 -22.66 -6.87
N VAL A 152 -2.33 -22.83 -8.16
CA VAL A 152 -2.53 -21.73 -9.12
C VAL A 152 -3.94 -21.82 -9.70
N LEU A 153 -4.71 -20.75 -9.50
CA LEU A 153 -6.09 -20.62 -9.96
C LEU A 153 -6.24 -19.38 -10.85
N GLY A 154 -6.59 -19.60 -12.12
CA GLY A 154 -6.82 -18.51 -13.05
C GLY A 154 -7.82 -18.79 -14.16
N GLY A 155 -8.42 -17.70 -14.66
CA GLY A 155 -9.53 -17.75 -15.63
C GLY A 155 -10.91 -17.89 -15.01
N ASN A 156 -11.04 -17.90 -13.68
CA ASN A 156 -12.32 -18.17 -13.05
C ASN A 156 -13.31 -17.03 -13.24
N THR A 157 -14.57 -17.45 -13.33
CA THR A 157 -15.69 -16.63 -13.78
C THR A 157 -16.72 -16.32 -12.71
N HIS A 158 -16.54 -16.91 -11.54
CA HIS A 158 -17.39 -16.78 -10.38
C HIS A 158 -16.52 -16.53 -9.16
N ASP A 159 -17.13 -16.06 -8.08
CA ASP A 159 -16.44 -15.86 -6.81
C ASP A 159 -15.81 -17.17 -6.34
N LEU A 160 -14.54 -17.08 -5.96
CA LEU A 160 -13.77 -18.21 -5.45
C LEU A 160 -13.92 -18.25 -3.93
N ASP A 161 -14.67 -19.23 -3.44
CA ASP A 161 -14.69 -19.54 -2.01
C ASP A 161 -13.38 -20.23 -1.62
N LEU A 162 -12.43 -19.42 -1.13
CA LEU A 162 -11.14 -19.91 -0.67
C LEU A 162 -11.22 -20.60 0.69
N SER A 163 -12.32 -20.49 1.45
CA SER A 163 -12.41 -21.01 2.83
C SER A 163 -12.13 -22.51 2.95
N ALA A 164 -12.35 -23.26 1.87
CA ALA A 164 -12.01 -24.68 1.79
C ALA A 164 -10.51 -24.95 1.95
N LEU A 165 -9.64 -24.00 1.58
CA LEU A 165 -8.18 -24.17 1.59
C LEU A 165 -7.57 -24.08 3.00
N LYS A 166 -8.37 -23.77 4.03
CA LYS A 166 -7.94 -23.65 5.44
C LYS A 166 -7.40 -24.92 6.11
N ILE A 167 -7.41 -26.04 5.40
CA ILE A 167 -6.87 -27.33 5.86
C ILE A 167 -5.59 -27.74 5.13
N LEU A 168 -5.11 -26.91 4.18
CA LEU A 168 -3.92 -27.19 3.38
C LEU A 168 -2.66 -26.61 4.04
N ASP A 169 -2.30 -27.10 5.22
CA ASP A 169 -1.19 -26.55 6.03
C ASP A 169 0.18 -26.63 5.32
N ASN A 170 0.34 -27.54 4.36
CA ASN A 170 1.55 -27.69 3.55
C ASN A 170 1.66 -26.69 2.38
N LEU A 171 0.62 -25.90 2.12
CA LEU A 171 0.59 -24.97 1.00
C LEU A 171 1.66 -23.89 1.18
N GLN A 172 2.59 -23.80 0.24
CA GLN A 172 3.69 -22.83 0.24
C GLN A 172 3.45 -21.68 -0.74
N GLU A 173 2.68 -21.93 -1.80
CA GLU A 173 2.37 -20.94 -2.81
C GLU A 173 0.89 -20.97 -3.20
N LEU A 174 0.25 -19.80 -3.15
CA LEU A 174 -1.11 -19.58 -3.64
C LEU A 174 -1.09 -18.44 -4.66
N ARG A 175 -1.51 -18.74 -5.90
CA ARG A 175 -1.68 -17.73 -6.95
C ARG A 175 -3.12 -17.67 -7.42
N ILE A 176 -3.74 -16.50 -7.28
CA ILE A 176 -5.08 -16.17 -7.79
C ILE A 176 -4.90 -15.15 -8.90
N SER A 177 -4.87 -15.62 -10.15
CA SER A 177 -4.45 -14.81 -11.29
C SER A 177 -5.46 -14.79 -12.43
N GLN A 178 -5.71 -13.63 -13.05
CA GLN A 178 -6.57 -13.53 -14.24
C GLN A 178 -8.01 -14.03 -14.03
N ASN A 179 -8.57 -13.87 -12.84
CA ASN A 179 -9.99 -14.13 -12.60
C ASN A 179 -10.74 -12.83 -12.93
N TRP A 180 -11.01 -12.64 -14.21
CA TRP A 180 -11.44 -11.37 -14.79
C TRP A 180 -12.87 -10.96 -14.41
N ARG A 181 -13.65 -11.85 -13.79
CA ARG A 181 -15.01 -11.56 -13.31
C ARG A 181 -15.14 -11.38 -11.81
N ILE A 182 -14.16 -11.77 -11.00
CA ILE A 182 -14.27 -11.63 -9.53
C ILE A 182 -14.27 -10.15 -9.17
N THR A 183 -15.25 -9.74 -8.35
CA THR A 183 -15.36 -8.38 -7.84
C THR A 183 -14.95 -8.28 -6.39
N SER A 184 -15.05 -9.38 -5.65
CA SER A 184 -14.61 -9.51 -4.27
C SER A 184 -13.72 -10.74 -4.10
N LEU A 185 -12.76 -10.65 -3.18
CA LEU A 185 -11.94 -11.76 -2.74
C LEU A 185 -11.77 -11.67 -1.22
N VAL A 186 -11.97 -12.79 -0.55
CA VAL A 186 -11.85 -12.88 0.92
C VAL A 186 -10.83 -13.96 1.25
N LEU A 187 -9.78 -13.59 1.99
CA LEU A 187 -8.92 -14.57 2.65
C LEU A 187 -9.53 -14.99 3.97
N PHE A 188 -9.32 -16.25 4.33
CA PHE A 188 -9.72 -16.81 5.63
C PHE A 188 -8.53 -16.70 6.60
N PRO A 189 -8.78 -16.66 7.92
CA PRO A 189 -7.71 -16.82 8.91
C PRO A 189 -7.04 -18.18 8.69
N PHE A 190 -5.72 -18.17 8.51
CA PHE A 190 -4.92 -19.38 8.40
C PHE A 190 -4.66 -19.91 9.82
N LEU A 191 -4.50 -21.23 9.98
CA LEU A 191 -4.00 -21.77 11.24
C LEU A 191 -2.49 -21.47 11.34
N SER A 192 -1.92 -21.27 12.53
CA SER A 192 -0.48 -20.95 12.67
C SER A 192 0.48 -22.03 12.14
N ALA A 193 -0.01 -23.22 11.80
CA ALA A 193 0.75 -24.30 11.17
C ALA A 193 0.94 -24.11 9.64
N PHE A 194 0.29 -23.11 9.04
CA PHE A 194 0.37 -22.84 7.61
C PHE A 194 1.78 -22.45 7.19
N ARG A 195 2.23 -23.04 6.09
CA ARG A 195 3.58 -22.81 5.52
C ARG A 195 3.55 -21.92 4.30
N LEU A 196 2.54 -21.05 4.17
CA LEU A 196 2.38 -20.22 2.98
C LEU A 196 3.50 -19.18 2.95
N ARG A 197 4.39 -19.31 1.96
CA ARG A 197 5.55 -18.42 1.73
C ARG A 197 5.25 -17.36 0.70
N LYS A 198 4.36 -17.65 -0.25
CA LYS A 198 4.07 -16.79 -1.39
C LYS A 198 2.59 -16.67 -1.68
N LEU A 199 2.09 -15.43 -1.67
CA LEU A 199 0.73 -15.09 -2.05
C LEU A 199 0.74 -14.12 -3.23
N VAL A 200 0.11 -14.51 -4.34
CA VAL A 200 0.02 -13.69 -5.56
C VAL A 200 -1.44 -13.50 -5.97
N VAL A 201 -1.89 -12.25 -5.99
CA VAL A 201 -3.18 -11.79 -6.51
C VAL A 201 -2.92 -10.89 -7.71
N TYR A 202 -3.02 -11.45 -8.92
CA TYR A 202 -2.53 -10.81 -10.14
C TYR A 202 -3.58 -10.72 -11.25
N ARG A 203 -3.77 -9.55 -11.88
CA ARG A 203 -4.69 -9.39 -13.03
C ARG A 203 -6.15 -9.82 -12.74
N ASN A 204 -6.64 -9.65 -11.51
CA ASN A 204 -8.07 -9.76 -11.24
C ASN A 204 -8.70 -8.40 -11.50
N ASP A 205 -8.82 -8.05 -12.78
CA ASP A 205 -9.03 -6.67 -13.24
C ASP A 205 -10.31 -6.01 -12.69
N ARG A 206 -11.34 -6.80 -12.37
CA ARG A 206 -12.61 -6.32 -11.81
C ARG A 206 -12.69 -6.36 -10.28
N LEU A 207 -11.64 -6.83 -9.61
CA LEU A 207 -11.55 -6.87 -8.16
C LEU A 207 -11.64 -5.44 -7.61
N GLN A 208 -12.63 -5.20 -6.77
CA GLN A 208 -12.89 -3.92 -6.09
C GLN A 208 -12.65 -4.04 -4.59
N ASP A 209 -13.07 -5.17 -4.02
CA ASP A 209 -12.98 -5.44 -2.59
C ASP A 209 -12.05 -6.62 -2.34
N PHE A 210 -10.98 -6.39 -1.59
CA PHE A 210 -10.07 -7.45 -1.18
C PHE A 210 -9.93 -7.43 0.34
N ASP A 211 -10.57 -8.40 1.00
CA ASP A 211 -10.44 -8.59 2.44
C ASP A 211 -9.17 -9.41 2.73
N LEU A 212 -8.21 -8.71 3.33
CA LEU A 212 -6.86 -9.19 3.55
C LEU A 212 -6.67 -9.66 4.99
N ASN A 213 -7.30 -10.79 5.33
CA ASN A 213 -7.02 -11.47 6.58
C ASN A 213 -5.82 -12.42 6.41
N LEU A 214 -4.69 -12.11 7.06
CA LEU A 214 -3.43 -12.86 7.01
C LEU A 214 -3.05 -13.47 8.36
N GLU A 215 -3.99 -13.52 9.31
CA GLU A 215 -3.80 -14.19 10.60
C GLU A 215 -3.33 -15.64 10.37
N GLY A 216 -2.33 -16.07 11.15
CA GLY A 216 -1.70 -17.39 11.05
C GLY A 216 -0.53 -17.49 10.07
N LEU A 217 -0.20 -16.42 9.33
CA LEU A 217 0.93 -16.39 8.38
C LEU A 217 2.15 -15.60 8.89
N GLU A 218 2.15 -15.21 10.16
CA GLU A 218 3.13 -14.32 10.79
C GLU A 218 4.57 -14.82 10.63
N GLU A 219 4.74 -16.14 10.74
CA GLU A 219 6.03 -16.83 10.71
C GLU A 219 6.36 -17.51 9.37
N SER A 220 5.52 -17.34 8.34
CA SER A 220 5.69 -18.06 7.07
C SER A 220 5.74 -17.18 5.83
N LEU A 221 4.96 -16.09 5.76
CA LEU A 221 4.81 -15.35 4.50
C LEU A 221 6.05 -14.51 4.18
N GLU A 222 6.67 -14.79 3.05
CA GLU A 222 7.91 -14.13 2.61
C GLU A 222 7.67 -13.20 1.41
N GLU A 223 6.77 -13.54 0.50
CA GLU A 223 6.48 -12.78 -0.70
C GLU A 223 4.99 -12.52 -0.87
N MET A 224 4.63 -11.25 -1.06
CA MET A 224 3.27 -10.85 -1.35
C MET A 224 3.21 -9.96 -2.59
N GLN A 225 2.31 -10.30 -3.51
CA GLN A 225 2.06 -9.52 -4.72
C GLN A 225 0.57 -9.31 -4.94
N ILE A 226 0.15 -8.06 -5.05
CA ILE A 226 -1.22 -7.63 -5.36
C ILE A 226 -1.13 -6.66 -6.53
N SER A 227 -0.98 -7.18 -7.75
CA SER A 227 -0.67 -6.35 -8.92
C SER A 227 -1.68 -6.51 -10.04
N TYR A 228 -1.84 -5.46 -10.86
CA TYR A 228 -2.75 -5.43 -12.00
C TYR A 228 -4.22 -5.68 -11.62
N ASN A 229 -4.65 -5.33 -10.41
CA ASN A 229 -6.07 -5.38 -10.03
C ASN A 229 -6.69 -4.00 -10.32
N ARG A 230 -7.03 -3.78 -11.59
CA ARG A 230 -7.28 -2.43 -12.14
C ARG A 230 -8.46 -1.68 -11.50
N MET A 231 -9.46 -2.37 -10.94
CA MET A 231 -10.60 -1.74 -10.28
C MET A 231 -10.44 -1.58 -8.75
N LEU A 232 -9.33 -2.04 -8.17
CA LEU A 232 -9.07 -1.93 -6.73
C LEU A 232 -8.84 -0.47 -6.35
N GLU A 233 -9.75 0.13 -5.56
CA GLU A 233 -9.67 1.55 -5.20
C GLU A 233 -8.92 1.81 -3.89
N THR A 234 -8.99 0.86 -2.97
CA THR A 234 -8.38 0.88 -1.63
C THR A 234 -7.94 -0.51 -1.24
N ILE A 235 -6.96 -0.59 -0.34
CA ILE A 235 -6.58 -1.83 0.33
C ILE A 235 -6.18 -1.50 1.76
N ASP A 236 -6.64 -2.29 2.72
CA ASP A 236 -6.19 -2.22 4.11
C ASP A 236 -5.00 -3.16 4.29
N LEU A 237 -3.87 -2.61 4.74
CA LEU A 237 -2.64 -3.36 4.97
C LEU A 237 -2.43 -3.69 6.46
N LYS A 238 -3.39 -3.41 7.35
CA LYS A 238 -3.22 -3.58 8.79
C LYS A 238 -2.72 -4.97 9.19
N SER A 239 -3.19 -6.02 8.53
CA SER A 239 -2.77 -7.41 8.77
C SER A 239 -1.30 -7.68 8.43
N LEU A 240 -0.64 -6.84 7.62
CA LEU A 240 0.79 -6.98 7.33
C LEU A 240 1.67 -6.66 8.55
N ALA A 241 1.16 -5.92 9.53
CA ALA A 241 1.94 -5.52 10.71
C ALA A 241 2.45 -6.70 11.56
N THR A 242 1.87 -7.89 11.40
CA THR A 242 2.29 -9.10 12.13
C THR A 242 3.28 -9.96 11.33
N LEU A 243 3.54 -9.65 10.06
CA LEU A 243 4.32 -10.48 9.14
C LEU A 243 5.82 -10.21 9.24
N THR A 244 6.44 -10.69 10.31
CA THR A 244 7.87 -10.46 10.60
C THR A 244 8.80 -11.10 9.56
N GLN A 245 8.32 -12.12 8.84
CA GLN A 245 9.07 -12.84 7.80
C GLN A 245 8.94 -12.24 6.39
N LEU A 246 8.09 -11.23 6.18
CA LEU A 246 7.84 -10.67 4.86
C LEU A 246 9.11 -10.01 4.31
N LYS A 247 9.55 -10.46 3.14
CA LYS A 247 10.77 -9.97 2.45
C LYS A 247 10.44 -9.09 1.25
N LYS A 248 9.35 -9.43 0.53
CA LYS A 248 8.97 -8.74 -0.70
C LYS A 248 7.50 -8.34 -0.71
N PHE A 249 7.23 -7.08 -1.03
CA PHE A 249 5.88 -6.55 -1.19
C PHE A 249 5.74 -5.81 -2.53
N ARG A 250 4.84 -6.31 -3.39
CA ARG A 250 4.56 -5.72 -4.70
C ARG A 250 3.10 -5.31 -4.84
N LEU A 251 2.88 -4.06 -5.22
CA LEU A 251 1.57 -3.46 -5.45
C LEU A 251 1.64 -2.63 -6.75
N ILE A 252 1.70 -3.32 -7.89
CA ILE A 252 2.02 -2.71 -9.19
C ILE A 252 0.76 -2.56 -10.03
N ARG A 253 0.55 -1.42 -10.72
CA ARG A 253 -0.54 -1.23 -11.70
C ARG A 253 -1.96 -1.48 -11.16
N ASN A 254 -2.23 -1.14 -9.91
CA ASN A 254 -3.61 -1.02 -9.40
C ASN A 254 -4.12 0.37 -9.75
N THR A 255 -4.49 0.58 -11.01
CA THR A 255 -4.67 1.92 -11.61
C THR A 255 -5.82 2.74 -11.01
N LYS A 256 -6.73 2.11 -10.25
CA LYS A 256 -7.78 2.82 -9.51
C LYS A 256 -7.43 3.12 -8.05
N LEU A 257 -6.32 2.59 -7.53
CA LEU A 257 -5.90 2.76 -6.14
C LEU A 257 -5.63 4.23 -5.85
N ARG A 258 -6.33 4.80 -4.87
CA ARG A 258 -6.33 6.25 -4.60
C ARG A 258 -5.45 6.67 -3.44
N LYS A 259 -5.28 5.79 -2.46
CA LYS A 259 -4.48 5.98 -1.26
C LYS A 259 -3.92 4.64 -0.79
N ILE A 260 -2.84 4.71 -0.03
CA ILE A 260 -2.24 3.58 0.66
C ILE A 260 -1.56 4.07 1.93
N ASP A 261 -1.72 3.31 3.01
CA ASP A 261 -1.00 3.52 4.26
C ASP A 261 0.09 2.45 4.40
N LEU A 262 1.35 2.87 4.48
CA LEU A 262 2.50 1.98 4.62
C LEU A 262 2.90 1.75 6.09
N SER A 263 2.21 2.37 7.06
CA SER A 263 2.48 2.20 8.49
C SER A 263 2.58 0.73 8.92
N PRO A 264 1.73 -0.21 8.45
CA PRO A 264 1.86 -1.62 8.78
C PRO A 264 3.18 -2.26 8.33
N LEU A 265 3.80 -1.78 7.25
CA LEU A 265 5.07 -2.33 6.76
C LEU A 265 6.25 -2.03 7.69
N SER A 266 6.14 -1.02 8.56
CA SER A 266 7.18 -0.66 9.54
C SER A 266 7.53 -1.79 10.52
N PHE A 267 6.64 -2.77 10.67
CA PHE A 267 6.82 -3.94 11.54
C PHE A 267 7.43 -5.15 10.79
N CYS A 268 7.53 -5.10 9.47
CA CYS A 268 8.09 -6.16 8.65
C CYS A 268 9.63 -6.10 8.65
N SER A 269 10.26 -6.56 9.74
CA SER A 269 11.71 -6.40 9.97
C SER A 269 12.63 -7.03 8.90
N LYS A 270 12.12 -7.97 8.10
CA LYS A 270 12.88 -8.64 7.02
C LYS A 270 12.57 -8.10 5.63
N LEU A 271 11.72 -7.08 5.52
CA LEU A 271 11.30 -6.51 4.26
C LEU A 271 12.50 -5.81 3.60
N ASN A 272 12.80 -6.17 2.36
CA ASN A 272 13.95 -5.61 1.65
C ASN A 272 13.69 -5.28 0.18
N ASP A 273 12.56 -5.74 -0.39
CA ASP A 273 12.14 -5.42 -1.75
C ASP A 273 10.69 -4.89 -1.75
N ILE A 274 10.52 -3.63 -2.10
CA ILE A 274 9.23 -2.95 -2.15
C ILE A 274 9.02 -2.32 -3.52
N GLU A 275 7.95 -2.73 -4.20
CA GLU A 275 7.57 -2.17 -5.50
C GLU A 275 6.11 -1.71 -5.50
N ILE A 276 5.89 -0.40 -5.52
CA ILE A 276 4.59 0.27 -5.59
C ILE A 276 4.60 1.19 -6.81
N SER A 277 4.70 0.61 -7.99
CA SER A 277 4.87 1.31 -9.26
C SER A 277 3.58 1.33 -10.10
N GLU A 278 3.47 2.32 -10.99
CA GLU A 278 2.40 2.43 -11.99
C GLU A 278 0.95 2.47 -11.42
N ASN A 279 0.78 2.88 -10.16
CA ASN A 279 -0.53 3.14 -9.56
C ASN A 279 -0.99 4.57 -9.89
N THR A 280 -1.50 4.76 -11.09
CA THR A 280 -1.71 6.09 -11.71
C THR A 280 -2.69 7.02 -10.99
N ARG A 281 -3.51 6.53 -10.05
CA ARG A 281 -4.39 7.35 -9.20
C ARG A 281 -3.82 7.65 -7.81
N LEU A 282 -2.72 7.02 -7.41
CA LEU A 282 -1.97 7.46 -6.24
C LEU A 282 -1.39 8.83 -6.54
N ARG A 283 -1.56 9.77 -5.61
CA ARG A 283 -1.01 11.13 -5.76
C ARG A 283 0.21 11.36 -4.89
N ARG A 284 0.26 10.69 -3.74
CA ARG A 284 1.32 10.79 -2.73
C ARG A 284 1.36 9.46 -1.97
N VAL A 285 2.56 8.97 -1.70
CA VAL A 285 2.83 7.83 -0.82
C VAL A 285 3.84 8.28 0.22
N ASP A 286 3.49 8.15 1.50
CA ASP A 286 4.39 8.53 2.60
C ASP A 286 5.43 7.44 2.83
N LEU A 287 6.71 7.80 2.72
CA LEU A 287 7.83 6.86 2.93
C LEU A 287 8.29 6.77 4.39
N LEU A 288 7.81 7.65 5.28
CA LEU A 288 8.26 7.66 6.66
C LEU A 288 8.08 6.33 7.40
N PRO A 289 7.01 5.54 7.17
CA PRO A 289 6.90 4.20 7.72
C PRO A 289 8.07 3.26 7.41
N LEU A 290 8.83 3.54 6.36
CA LEU A 290 9.88 2.66 5.85
C LEU A 290 11.29 3.02 6.34
N LEU A 291 11.46 4.08 7.15
CA LEU A 291 12.78 4.66 7.47
C LEU A 291 13.78 3.72 8.17
N ASP A 292 13.29 2.74 8.94
CA ASP A 292 14.15 1.81 9.69
C ASP A 292 14.21 0.41 9.08
N ILE A 293 13.56 0.23 7.94
CA ILE A 293 13.55 -1.04 7.25
C ILE A 293 14.80 -1.09 6.35
N PRO A 294 15.62 -2.17 6.41
CA PRO A 294 16.78 -2.33 5.54
C PRO A 294 16.33 -2.67 4.11
N ILE A 295 15.90 -1.65 3.36
CA ILE A 295 15.38 -1.82 2.01
C ILE A 295 16.51 -1.76 0.98
N ASP A 296 16.80 -2.89 0.36
CA ASP A 296 17.78 -3.01 -0.72
C ASP A 296 17.23 -2.49 -2.05
N SER A 297 15.95 -2.76 -2.31
CA SER A 297 15.23 -2.43 -3.55
C SER A 297 13.93 -1.72 -3.21
N ILE A 298 13.82 -0.46 -3.62
CA ILE A 298 12.61 0.34 -3.48
C ILE A 298 12.25 0.89 -4.86
N ASP A 299 10.99 0.77 -5.26
CA ASP A 299 10.43 1.53 -6.38
C ASP A 299 9.00 1.94 -6.07
N ILE A 300 8.79 3.22 -5.77
CA ILE A 300 7.50 3.74 -5.34
C ILE A 300 7.15 4.97 -6.18
N SER A 301 6.10 4.86 -6.99
CA SER A 301 5.58 5.99 -7.76
C SER A 301 4.94 7.03 -6.85
N TYR A 302 5.19 8.32 -7.14
CA TYR A 302 4.66 9.46 -6.38
C TYR A 302 5.08 9.48 -4.90
N ALA A 303 6.23 8.88 -4.58
CA ALA A 303 6.72 8.90 -3.21
C ALA A 303 6.96 10.34 -2.73
N SER A 304 6.61 10.57 -1.48
CA SER A 304 6.63 11.88 -0.82
C SER A 304 7.20 11.72 0.59
N THR A 305 7.86 12.77 1.08
CA THR A 305 8.40 12.79 2.44
C THR A 305 8.36 14.20 3.01
N ILE A 306 8.40 14.29 4.34
CA ILE A 306 8.62 15.57 5.03
C ILE A 306 10.07 16.01 4.97
N LEU A 307 11.02 15.09 4.77
CA LEU A 307 12.45 15.39 4.72
C LEU A 307 12.81 16.18 3.44
N SER A 308 13.88 16.97 3.50
CA SER A 308 14.38 17.68 2.32
C SER A 308 15.14 16.71 1.43
N GLU A 309 15.33 17.10 0.17
CA GLU A 309 16.17 16.37 -0.76
C GLU A 309 17.60 16.18 -0.22
N GLU A 310 18.16 17.20 0.43
CA GLU A 310 19.51 17.13 1.01
C GLU A 310 19.61 16.10 2.14
N SER A 311 18.63 16.06 3.05
CA SER A 311 18.58 15.07 4.13
C SER A 311 18.45 13.64 3.62
N ILE A 312 17.57 13.45 2.61
CA ILE A 312 17.42 12.16 1.97
C ILE A 312 18.70 11.77 1.25
N PHE A 313 19.33 12.66 0.50
CA PHE A 313 20.57 12.38 -0.21
C PHE A 313 21.69 11.95 0.75
N LYS A 314 21.80 12.60 1.92
CA LYS A 314 22.83 12.29 2.92
C LYS A 314 22.55 11.01 3.69
N LYS A 315 21.31 10.77 4.14
CA LYS A 315 20.97 9.61 5.00
C LYS A 315 20.47 8.38 4.22
N TYR A 316 19.74 8.59 3.14
CA TYR A 316 19.08 7.55 2.33
C TYR A 316 19.29 7.77 0.82
N PRO A 317 20.55 7.78 0.32
CA PRO A 317 20.85 8.15 -1.07
C PRO A 317 20.12 7.28 -2.11
N HIS A 318 19.86 6.01 -1.79
CA HIS A 318 19.16 5.07 -2.66
C HIS A 318 17.67 5.42 -2.87
N TRP A 319 17.06 6.23 -2.00
CA TRP A 319 15.66 6.67 -2.14
C TRP A 319 15.49 7.84 -3.10
N ASN A 320 16.55 8.62 -3.36
CA ASN A 320 16.46 9.91 -4.03
C ASN A 320 15.79 9.85 -5.41
N ARG A 321 16.05 8.76 -6.16
CA ARG A 321 15.48 8.54 -7.51
C ARG A 321 13.99 8.18 -7.51
N HIS A 322 13.41 7.84 -6.35
CA HIS A 322 12.02 7.41 -6.22
C HIS A 322 11.11 8.49 -5.62
N ILE A 323 11.67 9.47 -4.91
CA ILE A 323 10.90 10.54 -4.29
C ILE A 323 10.62 11.66 -5.28
N SER A 324 9.34 11.96 -5.48
CA SER A 324 8.90 13.03 -6.36
C SER A 324 8.57 14.33 -5.61
N HIS A 325 8.32 14.25 -4.30
CA HIS A 325 7.89 15.40 -3.51
C HIS A 325 8.55 15.47 -2.13
N TYR A 326 9.53 16.34 -2.00
CA TYR A 326 10.18 16.68 -0.72
C TYR A 326 9.43 17.78 0.03
N ASP A 327 9.77 17.94 1.31
CA ASP A 327 9.24 18.97 2.18
C ASP A 327 7.69 19.01 2.17
N LYS A 328 7.03 17.85 2.24
CA LYS A 328 5.56 17.77 2.29
C LYS A 328 5.06 17.38 3.67
N ILE A 329 4.02 18.07 4.14
CA ILE A 329 3.25 17.64 5.30
C ILE A 329 2.24 16.62 4.77
N LEU A 330 2.34 15.36 5.23
CA LEU A 330 1.55 14.26 4.70
C LEU A 330 0.40 13.87 5.64
N GLY A 331 0.58 14.07 6.94
CA GLY A 331 -0.41 13.81 7.96
C GLY A 331 0.10 14.22 9.33
N LEU A 332 -0.59 13.79 10.37
CA LEU A 332 -0.05 13.76 11.72
C LEU A 332 0.73 12.46 11.90
N TYR A 333 1.88 12.55 12.56
CA TYR A 333 2.71 11.43 12.93
C TYR A 333 2.47 11.07 14.41
N ASN A 334 2.60 9.79 14.72
CA ASN A 334 2.63 9.32 16.10
C ASN A 334 3.97 9.66 16.76
N ILE A 335 4.05 9.52 18.09
CA ILE A 335 5.24 9.87 18.88
C ILE A 335 6.48 9.08 18.42
N THR A 336 6.35 7.80 18.09
CA THR A 336 7.47 6.96 17.63
C THR A 336 8.09 7.49 16.33
N THR A 337 7.26 7.86 15.36
CA THR A 337 7.72 8.48 14.10
C THR A 337 8.31 9.86 14.35
N ILE A 338 7.74 10.65 15.27
CA ILE A 338 8.29 11.97 15.64
C ILE A 338 9.71 11.83 16.21
N ARG A 339 9.95 10.89 17.13
CA ARG A 339 11.29 10.64 17.71
C ARG A 339 12.33 10.37 16.62
N LYS A 340 12.03 9.45 15.70
CA LYS A 340 12.90 9.10 14.58
C LYS A 340 13.19 10.28 13.65
N LEU A 341 12.16 11.07 13.36
CA LEU A 341 12.33 12.28 12.56
C LEU A 341 13.22 13.30 13.26
N VAL A 342 13.09 13.49 14.56
CA VAL A 342 13.93 14.43 15.32
C VAL A 342 15.40 14.04 15.25
N GLU A 343 15.74 12.75 15.36
CA GLU A 343 17.13 12.28 15.15
C GLU A 343 17.68 12.67 13.77
N ILE A 344 16.87 12.51 12.71
CA ILE A 344 17.27 12.92 11.35
C ILE A 344 17.42 14.44 11.26
N LEU A 345 16.44 15.18 11.76
CA LEU A 345 16.44 16.64 11.66
C LEU A 345 17.60 17.25 12.45
N LYS A 346 18.01 16.65 13.56
CA LYS A 346 19.14 17.14 14.37
C LYS A 346 20.43 17.18 13.57
N ASP A 347 20.70 16.14 12.80
CA ASP A 347 21.94 16.01 12.03
C ASP A 347 21.92 16.79 10.71
N TYR A 348 20.75 16.94 10.09
CA TYR A 348 20.66 17.45 8.72
C TYR A 348 19.85 18.74 8.56
N GLU A 349 18.90 19.04 9.46
CA GLU A 349 17.96 20.17 9.34
C GLU A 349 17.51 20.80 10.69
N PRO A 350 18.42 21.16 11.61
CA PRO A 350 18.06 21.48 13.00
C PRO A 350 17.21 22.76 13.14
N CYS A 351 17.34 23.72 12.23
CA CYS A 351 16.58 24.99 12.25
C CYS A 351 15.44 25.02 11.19
N SER A 352 14.85 23.86 10.89
CA SER A 352 13.81 23.73 9.86
C SER A 352 12.40 23.90 10.44
N TRP A 353 11.47 24.40 9.61
CA TRP A 353 10.04 24.53 9.93
C TRP A 353 9.41 23.22 10.40
N LYS A 354 10.07 22.10 10.09
CA LYS A 354 9.71 20.75 10.49
C LYS A 354 9.74 20.57 12.00
N VAL A 355 10.65 21.23 12.72
CA VAL A 355 10.67 21.23 14.19
C VAL A 355 9.36 21.80 14.73
N SER A 356 8.97 22.99 14.31
CA SER A 356 7.69 23.60 14.73
C SER A 356 6.48 22.74 14.35
N PHE A 357 6.52 22.09 13.18
CA PHE A 357 5.48 21.13 12.79
C PHE A 357 5.43 19.92 13.73
N LEU A 358 6.57 19.29 14.03
CA LEU A 358 6.65 18.12 14.90
C LEU A 358 6.31 18.44 16.35
N THR A 359 6.72 19.61 16.87
CA THR A 359 6.32 20.08 18.19
C THR A 359 4.80 20.23 18.28
N ASN A 360 4.19 20.92 17.31
CA ASN A 360 2.72 21.08 17.28
C ASN A 360 1.99 19.74 17.04
N ASN A 361 2.60 18.81 16.32
CA ASN A 361 2.07 17.47 16.16
C ASN A 361 2.14 16.67 17.47
N MET A 362 3.24 16.78 18.20
CA MET A 362 3.46 16.11 19.49
C MET A 362 2.47 16.61 20.55
N THR A 363 2.32 17.93 20.71
CA THR A 363 1.38 18.49 21.70
C THR A 363 -0.06 18.07 21.44
N ARG A 364 -0.46 17.91 20.17
CA ARG A 364 -1.76 17.37 19.77
C ARG A 364 -1.92 15.88 20.06
N ASN A 365 -0.86 15.07 19.92
CA ASN A 365 -0.93 13.65 20.28
C ASN A 365 -1.17 13.46 21.79
N TYR A 366 -0.67 14.37 22.61
CA TYR A 366 -0.85 14.35 24.07
C TYR A 366 -2.06 15.15 24.57
N ASP A 367 -2.85 15.74 23.65
CA ASP A 367 -4.06 16.52 23.97
C ASP A 367 -3.83 17.58 25.06
N ILE A 368 -2.73 18.34 24.94
CA ILE A 368 -2.35 19.32 25.97
C ILE A 368 -3.29 20.53 25.86
N PRO A 369 -4.09 20.84 26.90
CA PRO A 369 -5.18 21.79 26.80
C PRO A 369 -4.68 23.23 26.65
N GLY A 370 -5.30 23.95 25.72
CA GLY A 370 -5.25 25.41 25.57
C GLY A 370 -3.94 26.04 25.13
N ILE A 371 -2.82 25.33 25.17
CA ILE A 371 -1.54 25.91 24.75
C ILE A 371 -1.55 26.30 23.27
N GLY A 372 -0.89 27.43 22.97
CA GLY A 372 -0.60 27.82 21.60
C GLY A 372 0.53 26.99 20.98
N ILE A 373 0.95 27.35 19.77
CA ILE A 373 2.12 26.72 19.16
C ILE A 373 3.36 27.04 20.01
N LEU A 374 4.06 25.99 20.43
CA LEU A 374 5.38 26.06 21.04
C LEU A 374 6.42 26.41 19.97
N ASP A 375 7.10 27.53 20.15
CA ASP A 375 8.16 28.04 19.31
C ASP A 375 9.52 27.76 19.93
N ILE A 376 9.90 26.47 19.90
CA ILE A 376 11.08 25.93 20.57
C ILE A 376 12.09 25.39 19.54
N GLU A 377 13.33 25.21 19.97
CA GLU A 377 14.39 24.63 19.14
C GLU A 377 14.36 23.10 19.20
N ILE A 378 15.16 22.45 18.35
CA ILE A 378 15.14 20.98 18.25
C ILE A 378 15.60 20.28 19.54
N GLN A 379 16.49 20.89 20.32
CA GLN A 379 16.98 20.34 21.59
C GLN A 379 15.86 20.30 22.64
N ASP A 380 15.04 21.34 22.70
CA ASP A 380 13.88 21.37 23.61
C ASP A 380 12.86 20.28 23.20
N LEU A 381 12.64 20.08 21.89
CA LEU A 381 11.78 19.01 21.40
C LEU A 381 12.35 17.62 21.72
N GLU A 382 13.67 17.44 21.59
CA GLU A 382 14.35 16.20 21.95
C GLU A 382 14.16 15.88 23.44
N GLU A 383 14.31 16.86 24.32
CA GLU A 383 14.07 16.72 25.78
C GLU A 383 12.60 16.38 26.09
N LEU A 384 11.64 17.05 25.44
CA LEU A 384 10.23 16.70 25.58
C LEU A 384 9.91 15.27 25.15
N LEU A 385 10.67 14.76 24.18
CA LEU A 385 10.52 13.39 23.70
C LEU A 385 11.21 12.38 24.61
N THR A 386 12.07 12.75 25.58
CA THR A 386 12.63 11.77 26.53
C THR A 386 11.73 11.49 27.72
N CYS A 387 10.69 12.30 27.95
CA CYS A 387 9.73 12.13 29.05
C CYS A 387 9.06 10.74 29.02
N ASP A 388 8.85 10.17 30.21
CA ASP A 388 8.35 8.79 30.37
C ASP A 388 6.82 8.71 30.34
N ASN A 389 6.13 9.78 30.75
CA ASN A 389 4.68 9.79 30.90
C ASN A 389 4.04 11.14 30.56
N LEU A 390 2.72 11.13 30.40
CA LEU A 390 1.93 12.30 30.00
C LEU A 390 2.07 13.47 31.00
N SER A 391 2.08 13.21 32.31
CA SER A 391 2.17 14.26 33.33
C SER A 391 3.50 15.00 33.26
N GLU A 392 4.59 14.28 33.01
CA GLU A 392 5.92 14.88 32.82
C GLU A 392 5.97 15.73 31.55
N VAL A 393 5.46 15.21 30.43
CA VAL A 393 5.36 15.97 29.17
C VAL A 393 4.53 17.24 29.38
N GLN A 394 3.36 17.14 30.02
CA GLN A 394 2.47 18.27 30.29
C GLN A 394 3.17 19.34 31.13
N HIS A 395 3.81 18.95 32.24
CA HIS A 395 4.53 19.88 33.10
C HIS A 395 5.67 20.60 32.35
N GLN A 396 6.47 19.86 31.59
CA GLN A 396 7.56 20.47 30.80
C GLN A 396 7.03 21.39 29.70
N VAL A 397 5.98 20.99 28.99
CA VAL A 397 5.31 21.81 27.97
C VAL A 397 4.77 23.11 28.58
N PHE A 398 4.08 23.03 29.72
CA PHE A 398 3.57 24.20 30.43
C PHE A 398 4.67 25.13 30.93
N SER A 399 5.79 24.57 31.40
CA SER A 399 6.99 25.33 31.77
C SER A 399 7.57 26.10 30.58
N LEU A 400 7.79 25.41 29.44
CA LEU A 400 8.30 26.00 28.21
C LEU A 400 7.36 27.06 27.65
N TYR A 401 6.05 26.78 27.63
CA TYR A 401 5.06 27.74 27.15
C TYR A 401 4.98 28.98 28.05
N SER A 402 5.03 28.80 29.37
CA SER A 402 5.08 29.92 30.32
C SER A 402 6.33 30.78 30.11
N LYS A 403 7.48 30.17 29.86
CA LYS A 403 8.73 30.87 29.52
C LYS A 403 8.59 31.65 28.21
N GLN A 404 8.02 31.04 27.18
CA GLN A 404 7.72 31.68 25.89
C GLN A 404 6.87 32.95 26.08
N ILE A 405 5.77 32.86 26.84
CA ILE A 405 4.88 34.02 27.08
C ILE A 405 5.57 35.12 27.90
N LYS A 406 6.35 34.75 28.93
CA LYS A 406 7.13 35.73 29.73
C LYS A 406 8.16 36.47 28.88
N SER A 407 8.71 35.83 27.86
CA SER A 407 9.63 36.44 26.89
C SER A 407 8.94 37.23 25.76
N GLU A 408 7.65 37.56 25.92
CA GLU A 408 6.83 38.27 24.92
C GLU A 408 6.82 37.60 23.52
N ARG A 409 6.92 36.27 23.46
CA ARG A 409 6.88 35.49 22.22
C ARG A 409 5.43 35.17 21.80
N THR A 410 5.30 34.48 20.66
CA THR A 410 4.02 34.18 20.00
C THR A 410 2.95 33.56 20.91
N THR A 411 1.70 33.96 20.68
CA THR A 411 0.49 33.45 21.33
C THR A 411 -0.48 32.77 20.34
N ILE A 412 0.01 32.48 19.13
CA ILE A 412 -0.79 31.88 18.04
C ILE A 412 -1.37 30.54 18.49
N LEU A 413 -2.65 30.32 18.19
CA LEU A 413 -3.46 29.13 18.54
C LEU A 413 -3.73 28.89 20.03
N ALA A 414 -3.28 29.77 20.93
CA ALA A 414 -3.61 29.65 22.35
C ALA A 414 -5.12 29.80 22.56
N ASP A 415 -5.72 28.85 23.26
CA ASP A 415 -7.11 28.87 23.65
C ASP A 415 -7.22 29.34 25.10
N ILE A 416 -7.84 30.49 25.30
CA ILE A 416 -7.91 31.12 26.62
C ILE A 416 -8.85 30.35 27.55
N ASP A 417 -9.91 29.78 27.01
CA ASP A 417 -10.93 29.09 27.80
C ASP A 417 -10.39 27.76 28.30
N GLU A 418 -9.70 27.00 27.44
CA GLU A 418 -9.01 25.78 27.86
C GLU A 418 -7.84 26.08 28.80
N LEU A 419 -7.02 27.12 28.53
CA LEU A 419 -5.92 27.51 29.42
C LEU A 419 -6.41 27.89 30.83
N ALA A 420 -7.61 28.47 30.95
CA ALA A 420 -8.18 28.85 32.24
C ALA A 420 -8.42 27.64 33.16
N LEU A 421 -8.50 26.44 32.59
CA LEU A 421 -8.67 25.18 33.31
C LEU A 421 -7.34 24.51 33.67
N THR A 422 -6.20 25.16 33.41
CA THR A 422 -4.85 24.60 33.62
C THR A 422 -4.09 25.31 34.75
N GLU A 423 -3.01 24.70 35.24
CA GLU A 423 -2.15 25.29 36.27
C GLU A 423 -1.42 26.57 35.83
N ILE A 424 -1.32 26.81 34.51
CA ILE A 424 -0.70 28.01 33.96
C ILE A 424 -1.67 29.14 33.65
N ALA A 425 -2.94 29.06 34.09
CA ALA A 425 -3.97 30.08 33.86
C ALA A 425 -3.52 31.52 34.23
N ALA A 426 -2.59 31.66 35.17
CA ALA A 426 -2.02 32.95 35.58
C ALA A 426 -1.32 33.72 34.43
N ILE A 427 -0.94 33.06 33.32
CA ILE A 427 -0.32 33.74 32.18
C ILE A 427 -1.34 34.40 31.22
N ILE A 428 -2.63 34.10 31.36
CA ILE A 428 -3.70 34.59 30.46
C ILE A 428 -3.72 36.12 30.32
N PRO A 429 -3.63 36.93 31.39
CA PRO A 429 -3.59 38.39 31.25
C PRO A 429 -2.42 38.87 30.39
N THR A 430 -1.26 38.20 30.50
CA THR A 430 -0.09 38.48 29.66
C THR A 430 -0.37 38.16 28.19
N ILE A 431 -0.99 37.01 27.90
CA ILE A 431 -1.38 36.61 26.54
C ILE A 431 -2.28 37.68 25.90
N LEU A 432 -3.34 38.10 26.61
CA LEU A 432 -4.29 39.11 26.09
C LEU A 432 -3.60 40.45 25.80
N ARG A 433 -2.70 40.88 26.69
CA ARG A 433 -1.89 42.09 26.49
C ARG A 433 -1.01 41.97 25.24
N LEU A 434 -0.34 40.84 25.05
CA LEU A 434 0.53 40.59 23.89
C LEU A 434 -0.27 40.62 22.59
N ARG A 435 -1.41 39.93 22.53
CA ARG A 435 -2.31 39.94 21.37
C ARG A 435 -2.76 41.35 20.98
N GLY A 436 -3.08 42.18 21.97
CA GLY A 436 -3.42 43.59 21.74
C GLY A 436 -2.24 44.42 21.21
N LYS A 437 -1.01 44.12 21.62
CA LYS A 437 0.22 44.79 21.12
C LYS A 437 0.53 44.41 19.67
N GLU A 438 0.34 43.14 19.30
CA GLU A 438 0.66 42.59 17.98
C GLU A 438 -0.07 43.32 16.83
N ILE A 439 -1.33 43.73 17.04
CA ILE A 439 -2.19 44.28 15.96
C ILE A 439 -2.11 45.80 15.78
N LYS A 440 -1.39 46.54 16.63
CA LYS A 440 -1.43 48.00 16.62
C LYS A 440 -0.90 48.63 15.34
N HIS A 441 0.15 48.05 14.73
CA HIS A 441 0.80 48.60 13.53
C HIS A 441 1.31 47.49 12.59
N ILE A 442 0.40 46.74 11.99
CA ILE A 442 0.77 45.71 11.01
C ILE A 442 1.04 46.36 9.66
N LYS A 443 2.14 45.94 9.04
CA LYS A 443 2.46 46.28 7.65
C LYS A 443 2.28 45.04 6.80
N VAL A 444 1.70 45.18 5.62
CA VAL A 444 1.62 44.14 4.59
C VAL A 444 2.06 44.70 3.25
N LYS A 445 2.38 43.82 2.29
CA LYS A 445 2.91 44.23 0.99
C LYS A 445 1.95 43.91 -0.14
N LYS A 446 1.77 44.85 -1.07
CA LYS A 446 1.14 44.59 -2.38
C LYS A 446 2.17 43.91 -3.29
N THR A 447 1.77 42.77 -3.85
CA THR A 447 2.58 42.02 -4.84
C THR A 447 2.44 42.65 -6.22
N ASP A 448 3.40 42.39 -7.11
CA ASP A 448 3.39 42.91 -8.48
C ASP A 448 2.15 42.45 -9.26
N GLY A 449 1.60 41.28 -8.91
CA GLY A 449 0.34 40.74 -9.45
C GLY A 449 -0.93 41.34 -8.83
N GLY A 450 -0.83 42.45 -8.07
CA GLY A 450 -1.95 43.18 -7.49
C GLY A 450 -2.60 42.55 -6.25
N LYS A 451 -2.14 41.37 -5.79
CA LYS A 451 -2.61 40.73 -4.55
C LYS A 451 -1.89 41.27 -3.33
N ILE A 452 -2.53 41.19 -2.16
CA ILE A 452 -1.93 41.57 -0.87
C ILE A 452 -1.32 40.34 -0.21
N ASN A 453 -0.06 40.43 0.21
CA ASN A 453 0.64 39.40 0.98
C ASN A 453 0.40 39.60 2.48
N LEU A 454 -0.45 38.75 3.04
CA LEU A 454 -0.82 38.74 4.46
C LEU A 454 0.20 38.05 5.36
N GLY A 455 1.35 37.61 4.84
CA GLY A 455 2.34 36.84 5.62
C GLY A 455 2.65 37.43 7.00
N PRO A 456 3.02 38.72 7.11
CA PRO A 456 3.27 39.37 8.40
C PRO A 456 2.05 39.35 9.34
N LEU A 457 0.84 39.58 8.80
CA LEU A 457 -0.40 39.55 9.58
C LEU A 457 -0.70 38.14 10.09
N ILE A 458 -0.62 37.13 9.23
CA ILE A 458 -0.89 35.71 9.57
C ILE A 458 0.06 35.20 10.67
N CYS A 459 1.22 35.83 10.83
CA CYS A 459 2.18 35.51 11.90
C CYS A 459 1.91 36.26 13.21
N THR A 460 0.67 36.72 13.42
CA THR A 460 0.15 37.24 14.70
C THR A 460 -1.05 36.42 15.13
N ALA A 461 -1.37 36.39 16.41
CA ALA A 461 -2.48 35.58 16.91
C ALA A 461 -3.83 35.98 16.30
N TRP A 462 -4.17 37.27 16.33
CA TRP A 462 -5.40 37.77 15.74
C TRP A 462 -5.41 37.68 14.22
N GLY A 463 -4.29 37.99 13.57
CA GLY A 463 -4.20 37.88 12.11
C GLY A 463 -4.36 36.44 11.63
N PHE A 464 -3.76 35.47 12.34
CA PHE A 464 -4.00 34.04 12.09
C PHE A 464 -5.48 33.70 12.27
N GLN A 465 -6.08 34.06 13.40
CA GLN A 465 -7.47 33.71 13.73
C GLN A 465 -8.48 34.31 12.74
N ILE A 466 -8.34 35.59 12.37
CA ILE A 466 -9.22 36.26 11.41
C ILE A 466 -9.06 35.66 10.01
N CYS A 467 -7.83 35.43 9.54
CA CYS A 467 -7.61 34.81 8.24
C CYS A 467 -8.16 33.37 8.22
N SER A 468 -8.09 32.67 9.36
CA SER A 468 -8.67 31.34 9.56
C SER A 468 -10.18 31.36 9.40
N ALA A 469 -10.86 32.23 10.15
CA ALA A 469 -12.31 32.37 10.13
C ALA A 469 -12.85 32.78 8.75
N LEU A 470 -12.10 33.60 8.01
CA LEU A 470 -12.47 34.05 6.66
C LEU A 470 -12.04 33.08 5.55
N GLY A 471 -11.36 31.97 5.88
CA GLY A 471 -10.87 30.99 4.90
C GLY A 471 -9.82 31.53 3.92
N THR A 472 -9.11 32.60 4.30
CA THR A 472 -8.19 33.28 3.38
C THR A 472 -6.81 32.64 3.36
N GLY A 473 -6.05 32.88 2.29
CA GLY A 473 -4.68 32.38 2.11
C GLY A 473 -3.65 33.45 2.41
N GLN A 474 -2.36 33.14 2.16
CA GLN A 474 -1.32 34.17 2.27
C GLN A 474 -1.53 35.33 1.29
N PHE A 475 -2.04 35.06 0.10
CA PHE A 475 -2.23 36.07 -0.95
C PHE A 475 -3.71 36.25 -1.24
N VAL A 476 -4.20 37.47 -1.07
CA VAL A 476 -5.62 37.79 -1.19
C VAL A 476 -5.87 38.94 -2.17
N THR A 477 -7.10 39.05 -2.64
CA THR A 477 -7.54 40.22 -3.44
C THR A 477 -7.67 41.45 -2.54
N MET A 478 -7.72 42.64 -3.13
CA MET A 478 -7.96 43.87 -2.36
C MET A 478 -9.30 43.82 -1.62
N LYS A 479 -10.35 43.27 -2.26
CA LYS A 479 -11.67 43.10 -1.64
C LYS A 479 -11.64 42.23 -0.38
N ASP A 480 -10.92 41.11 -0.44
CA ASP A 480 -10.76 40.22 0.73
C ASP A 480 -9.89 40.88 1.80
N PHE A 481 -8.88 41.65 1.39
CA PHE A 481 -8.06 42.43 2.31
C PHE A 481 -8.87 43.50 3.05
N ASP A 482 -9.78 44.22 2.38
CA ASP A 482 -10.63 45.23 3.02
C ASP A 482 -11.53 44.62 4.09
N ARG A 483 -12.04 43.40 3.87
CA ARG A 483 -12.78 42.64 4.90
C ARG A 483 -11.89 42.32 6.11
N ILE A 484 -10.67 41.86 5.87
CA ILE A 484 -9.72 41.55 6.95
C ILE A 484 -9.35 42.82 7.73
N ARG A 485 -9.07 43.92 7.02
CA ARG A 485 -8.76 45.21 7.62
C ARG A 485 -9.90 45.68 8.53
N PHE A 486 -11.15 45.57 8.07
CA PHE A 486 -12.32 45.94 8.87
C PHE A 486 -12.41 45.17 10.19
N GLU A 487 -12.14 43.86 10.19
CA GLU A 487 -12.13 43.06 11.43
C GLU A 487 -10.96 43.42 12.35
N ILE A 488 -9.78 43.73 11.79
CA ILE A 488 -8.63 44.21 12.58
C ILE A 488 -8.91 45.58 13.22
N GLU A 489 -9.58 46.49 12.50
CA GLU A 489 -9.95 47.82 13.00
C GLU A 489 -10.95 47.73 14.16
N LYS A 490 -11.90 46.80 14.13
CA LYS A 490 -12.81 46.52 15.27
C LYS A 490 -12.07 46.11 16.55
N LEU A 491 -10.93 45.44 16.41
CA LEU A 491 -10.06 45.07 17.53
C LEU A 491 -9.14 46.22 17.97
N GLY A 492 -9.27 47.41 17.37
CA GLY A 492 -8.41 48.56 17.63
C GLY A 492 -7.02 48.47 17.00
N GLY A 493 -6.83 47.57 16.02
CA GLY A 493 -5.59 47.42 15.27
C GLY A 493 -5.53 48.31 14.03
N THR A 494 -4.33 48.51 13.47
CA THR A 494 -4.16 49.20 12.18
C THR A 494 -3.29 48.37 11.24
N ILE A 495 -3.69 48.32 9.96
CA ILE A 495 -2.97 47.58 8.93
C ILE A 495 -2.74 48.43 7.66
N THR A 496 -1.47 48.65 7.32
CA THR A 496 -1.06 49.46 6.17
C THR A 496 -0.48 48.61 5.05
N VAL A 497 -0.79 48.99 3.81
CA VAL A 497 -0.27 48.35 2.61
C VAL A 497 0.91 49.16 2.10
N HIS A 498 2.07 48.51 1.97
CA HIS A 498 3.25 49.07 1.35
C HIS A 498 3.38 48.58 -0.10
N GLU A 499 3.70 49.50 -1.00
CA GLU A 499 3.91 49.21 -2.42
C GLU A 499 5.38 48.85 -2.74
N THR A 500 6.33 49.42 -1.98
CA THR A 500 7.77 49.21 -2.20
C THR A 500 8.49 48.73 -0.94
N GLY A 501 9.67 48.12 -1.10
CA GLY A 501 10.49 47.63 0.01
C GLY A 501 10.14 46.23 0.52
N ARG A 502 10.90 45.78 1.54
CA ARG A 502 10.61 44.55 2.31
C ARG A 502 9.81 44.93 3.55
N VAL A 503 8.76 44.16 3.82
CA VAL A 503 7.99 44.29 5.06
C VAL A 503 8.50 43.23 6.02
N PRO A 504 9.06 43.62 7.18
CA PRO A 504 9.53 42.66 8.17
C PRO A 504 8.33 41.91 8.76
N TYR A 505 8.59 40.67 9.16
CA TYR A 505 7.64 39.92 9.97
C TYR A 505 7.77 40.32 11.45
N PRO A 506 6.79 39.97 12.31
CA PRO A 506 6.88 40.23 13.74
C PRO A 506 8.12 39.58 14.37
N GLU A 507 8.74 40.26 15.34
CA GLU A 507 9.97 39.79 16.01
C GLU A 507 9.70 38.70 17.07
N HIS A 508 8.45 38.55 17.50
CA HIS A 508 8.03 37.61 18.55
C HIS A 508 7.92 36.14 18.08
N ILE A 509 8.21 35.85 16.81
CA ILE A 509 8.08 34.54 16.17
C ILE A 509 9.40 34.14 15.51
N SER A 510 9.83 32.90 15.66
CA SER A 510 11.02 32.39 14.98
C SER A 510 10.81 32.29 13.47
N THR A 511 11.92 32.32 12.71
CA THR A 511 11.88 32.06 11.26
C THR A 511 11.36 30.66 10.95
N SER A 512 11.62 29.68 11.83
CA SER A 512 11.16 28.30 11.67
C SER A 512 9.63 28.21 11.75
N LEU A 513 9.04 28.74 12.82
CA LEU A 513 7.60 28.74 13.02
C LEU A 513 6.88 29.58 11.97
N GLN A 514 7.46 30.73 11.60
CA GLN A 514 6.93 31.56 10.52
C GLN A 514 6.83 30.78 9.19
N ARG A 515 7.87 30.04 8.81
CA ARG A 515 7.85 29.17 7.62
C ARG A 515 6.79 28.08 7.75
N TYR A 516 6.65 27.46 8.93
CA TYR A 516 5.64 26.45 9.19
C TYR A 516 4.22 27.00 8.98
N ILE A 517 3.88 28.12 9.63
CA ILE A 517 2.56 28.77 9.51
C ILE A 517 2.25 29.14 8.06
N LEU A 518 3.20 29.75 7.34
CA LEU A 518 2.98 30.11 5.93
C LEU A 518 2.77 28.87 5.06
N LYS A 519 3.46 27.76 5.36
CA LYS A 519 3.30 26.50 4.64
C LYS A 519 1.93 25.88 4.85
N LEU A 520 1.40 25.98 6.08
CA LEU A 520 0.05 25.56 6.41
C LEU A 520 -1.02 26.35 5.64
N VAL A 521 -0.92 27.68 5.62
CA VAL A 521 -1.95 28.54 5.01
C VAL A 521 -1.89 28.55 3.47
N ARG A 522 -0.74 28.19 2.88
CA ARG A 522 -0.58 28.04 1.42
C ARG A 522 -1.27 26.80 0.86
N ASP A 523 -1.33 25.71 1.60
CA ASP A 523 -1.99 24.47 1.16
C ASP A 523 -3.47 24.53 1.56
N SER A 524 -4.37 24.59 0.57
CA SER A 524 -5.82 24.68 0.85
C SER A 524 -6.36 23.52 1.69
N ARG A 525 -5.80 22.32 1.54
CA ARG A 525 -6.26 21.13 2.30
C ARG A 525 -5.80 21.17 3.75
N LEU A 526 -4.56 21.61 3.99
CA LEU A 526 -4.04 21.76 5.36
C LEU A 526 -4.76 22.90 6.06
N ARG A 527 -5.02 23.98 5.33
CA ARG A 527 -5.76 25.15 5.78
C ARG A 527 -7.18 24.79 6.23
N GLU A 528 -7.93 24.04 5.42
CA GLU A 528 -9.27 23.53 5.81
C GLU A 528 -9.20 22.70 7.10
N LYS A 529 -8.26 21.76 7.20
CA LYS A 529 -8.08 20.92 8.40
C LYS A 529 -7.70 21.71 9.65
N LEU A 530 -6.84 22.73 9.51
CA LEU A 530 -6.45 23.59 10.61
C LEU A 530 -7.61 24.46 11.10
N PHE A 531 -8.38 25.01 10.16
CA PHE A 531 -9.47 25.93 10.47
C PHE A 531 -10.74 25.22 10.95
N GLN A 532 -10.93 23.95 10.62
CA GLN A 532 -12.01 23.10 11.15
C GLN A 532 -11.66 22.43 12.49
N SER A 533 -10.39 22.40 12.92
CA SER A 533 -9.98 21.67 14.13
C SER A 533 -10.25 22.38 15.47
N LYS A 534 -10.94 23.53 15.48
CA LYS A 534 -11.29 24.31 16.69
C LYS A 534 -12.66 25.03 16.59
N LEU A 535 -13.55 24.56 15.71
CA LEU A 535 -14.99 24.84 15.70
C LEU A 535 -15.68 23.49 15.91
#